data_AF-A0A6L5FHY8-F1
#
_entry.id   AF-A0A6L5FHY8-F1
#
_cell.length_a   1.000
_cell.length_b   1.000
_cell.length_c   1.000
_cell.angle_alpha   90.00
_cell.angle_beta   90.00
_cell.angle_gamma   90.00
#
_symmetry.space_group_name_H-M   'P 1'
#
loop_
_entity.id
_entity.type
_entity.pdbx_description
1 polymer ?
#
loop_
_entity_poly.entity_id
_entity_poly.type
_entity_poly.pdbx_seq_one_letter_code
_entity_poly.pdbx_strand_id
1 'polypeptide(L)'
;MVHARRQMRLGAFFHPTGHHTAAWRHPDAQADAGISFEHYKEITQLAERAKFDMVFLADNLSVREGRLEALCRSAVYIANIEPMVFICALAGVTSRIGLVSTASTSYHEYLSLLLKTDLIDVPLDGHLPDLALPQNASWQFFNWVDLARRENLTVRQLALRAAVGRVNMIKGSPDQIADYMQHWFEQEACDGFNIMPPYLPGAFADFVELVIPGLQRRCLFRSEYE
;
A
#
# COMPACT_ATOMS: atom_id res chain seq x y z
N MET A 1 30.05 -23.46 -4.77
CA MET A 1 28.95 -23.09 -3.86
C MET A 1 27.67 -23.07 -4.66
N VAL A 2 26.72 -23.97 -4.37
CA VAL A 2 25.40 -23.92 -5.00
C VAL A 2 24.70 -22.69 -4.43
N HIS A 3 24.52 -21.64 -5.22
CA HIS A 3 23.71 -20.49 -4.80
C HIS A 3 22.28 -21.01 -4.59
N ALA A 4 21.73 -20.82 -3.38
CA ALA A 4 20.32 -21.07 -3.13
C ALA A 4 19.49 -20.27 -4.15
N ARG A 5 18.50 -20.92 -4.77
CA ARG A 5 17.66 -20.26 -5.78
C ARG A 5 16.94 -19.07 -5.13
N ARG A 6 17.10 -17.87 -5.70
CA ARG A 6 16.47 -16.63 -5.18
C ARG A 6 14.96 -16.80 -5.14
N GLN A 7 14.32 -16.39 -4.05
CA GLN A 7 12.86 -16.38 -3.88
C GLN A 7 12.33 -14.95 -3.83
N MET A 8 11.13 -14.75 -4.40
CA MET A 8 10.42 -13.48 -4.39
C MET A 8 10.03 -13.09 -2.95
N ARG A 9 10.09 -11.79 -2.67
CA ARG A 9 9.50 -11.19 -1.47
C ARG A 9 8.12 -10.62 -1.79
N LEU A 10 7.11 -10.94 -1.00
CA LEU A 10 5.74 -10.47 -1.26
C LEU A 10 5.25 -9.59 -0.10
N GLY A 11 4.92 -8.34 -0.42
CA GLY A 11 4.18 -7.44 0.45
C GLY A 11 2.70 -7.44 0.09
N ALA A 12 1.83 -7.26 1.07
CA ALA A 12 0.41 -7.03 0.86
C ALA A 12 0.11 -5.59 1.28
N PHE A 13 -0.22 -4.75 0.32
CA PHE A 13 -0.69 -3.40 0.60
C PHE A 13 -2.20 -3.48 0.76
N PHE A 14 -2.68 -3.22 1.97
CA PHE A 14 -4.11 -3.14 2.24
C PHE A 14 -4.59 -1.71 2.35
N HIS A 15 -5.73 -1.49 1.71
CA HIS A 15 -6.50 -0.28 1.76
C HIS A 15 -7.93 -0.72 2.11
N PRO A 16 -8.69 -0.02 2.99
CA PRO A 16 -9.88 -0.54 3.64
C PRO A 16 -10.74 -1.51 2.83
N THR A 17 -11.36 -1.05 1.75
CA THR A 17 -12.23 -1.88 0.90
C THR A 17 -11.49 -2.48 -0.30
N GLY A 18 -10.21 -2.17 -0.46
CA GLY A 18 -9.36 -2.43 -1.64
C GLY A 18 -8.93 -1.16 -2.37
N HIS A 19 -8.19 -1.35 -3.47
CA HIS A 19 -7.56 -0.26 -4.24
C HIS A 19 -8.43 0.30 -5.37
N HIS A 20 -9.54 -0.36 -5.70
CA HIS A 20 -10.49 0.18 -6.66
C HIS A 20 -11.37 1.26 -6.00
N THR A 21 -11.55 2.40 -6.65
CA THR A 21 -12.29 3.55 -6.05
C THR A 21 -13.72 3.21 -5.61
N ALA A 22 -14.32 2.21 -6.26
CA ALA A 22 -15.68 1.71 -5.98
C ALA A 22 -15.68 0.31 -5.35
N ALA A 23 -14.57 -0.15 -4.77
CA ALA A 23 -14.43 -1.50 -4.23
C ALA A 23 -15.51 -1.84 -3.19
N TRP A 24 -15.90 -0.87 -2.37
CA TRP A 24 -16.97 -0.97 -1.36
C TRP A 24 -18.34 -1.40 -1.91
N ARG A 25 -18.57 -1.31 -3.23
CA ARG A 25 -19.81 -1.75 -3.89
C ARG A 25 -19.78 -3.21 -4.32
N HIS A 26 -18.62 -3.86 -4.26
CA HIS A 26 -18.49 -5.26 -4.64
C HIS A 26 -19.23 -6.13 -3.60
N PRO A 27 -20.02 -7.15 -4.01
CA PRO A 27 -20.75 -8.00 -3.07
C PRO A 27 -19.86 -8.67 -2.02
N ASP A 28 -18.64 -9.04 -2.43
CA ASP A 28 -17.66 -9.71 -1.57
C ASP A 28 -16.67 -8.74 -0.90
N ALA A 29 -16.96 -7.43 -0.91
CA ALA A 29 -16.15 -6.45 -0.20
C ALA A 29 -16.73 -6.11 1.17
N GLN A 30 -15.85 -5.93 2.16
CA GLN A 30 -16.26 -5.44 3.48
C GLN A 30 -16.52 -3.93 3.43
N ALA A 31 -17.79 -3.51 3.41
CA ALA A 31 -18.18 -2.11 3.20
C ALA A 31 -17.69 -1.15 4.30
N ASP A 32 -17.64 -1.60 5.56
CA ASP A 32 -17.21 -0.84 6.74
C ASP A 32 -15.74 -1.11 7.14
N ALA A 33 -14.94 -1.66 6.22
CA ALA A 33 -13.58 -2.13 6.50
C ALA A 33 -12.68 -1.09 7.18
N GLY A 34 -12.88 0.21 6.93
CA GLY A 34 -12.06 1.27 7.51
C GLY A 34 -12.05 1.30 9.05
N ILE A 35 -13.08 0.75 9.68
CA ILE A 35 -13.22 0.70 11.15
C ILE A 35 -13.35 -0.72 11.71
N SER A 36 -13.18 -1.76 10.87
CA SER A 36 -13.34 -3.15 11.28
C SER A 36 -12.00 -3.80 11.58
N PHE A 37 -11.67 -3.95 12.87
CA PHE A 37 -10.45 -4.67 13.28
C PHE A 37 -10.48 -6.15 12.85
N GLU A 38 -11.64 -6.81 12.97
CA GLU A 38 -11.79 -8.21 12.58
C GLU A 38 -11.46 -8.42 11.10
N HIS A 39 -11.90 -7.51 10.23
CA HIS A 39 -11.53 -7.54 8.82
C HIS A 39 -10.01 -7.51 8.61
N TYR A 40 -9.32 -6.55 9.25
CA TYR A 40 -7.87 -6.43 9.15
C TYR A 40 -7.13 -7.62 9.75
N LYS A 41 -7.62 -8.18 10.87
CA LYS A 41 -7.09 -9.41 11.47
C LYS A 41 -7.16 -10.56 10.48
N GLU A 42 -8.31 -10.79 9.86
CA GLU A 42 -8.54 -11.90 8.93
C GLU A 42 -7.62 -11.84 7.70
N ILE A 43 -7.55 -10.68 7.03
CA ILE A 43 -6.72 -10.51 5.82
C ILE A 43 -5.21 -10.55 6.16
N THR A 44 -4.81 -10.09 7.34
CA THR A 44 -3.42 -10.13 7.79
C THR A 44 -3.00 -11.55 8.15
N GLN A 45 -3.84 -12.30 8.87
CA GLN A 45 -3.60 -13.72 9.15
C GLN A 45 -3.61 -14.56 7.87
N LEU A 46 -4.45 -14.20 6.89
CA LEU A 46 -4.42 -14.82 5.56
C LEU A 46 -3.07 -14.57 4.86
N ALA A 47 -2.58 -13.32 4.86
CA ALA A 47 -1.27 -12.99 4.31
C ALA A 47 -0.14 -13.74 5.02
N GLU A 48 -0.20 -13.88 6.35
CA GLU A 48 0.78 -14.64 7.14
C GLU A 48 0.74 -16.14 6.82
N ARG A 49 -0.46 -16.73 6.73
CA ARG A 49 -0.62 -18.13 6.31
C ARG A 49 -0.07 -18.34 4.88
N ALA A 50 -0.25 -17.35 4.01
CA ALA A 50 0.30 -17.32 2.66
C ALA A 50 1.79 -16.95 2.60
N LYS A 51 2.47 -16.80 3.74
CA LYS A 51 3.92 -16.54 3.83
C LYS A 51 4.37 -15.20 3.24
N PHE A 52 3.49 -14.20 3.20
CA PHE A 52 3.88 -12.83 2.85
C PHE A 52 4.91 -12.30 3.85
N ASP A 53 5.82 -11.45 3.37
CA ASP A 53 6.87 -10.83 4.18
C ASP A 53 6.31 -9.71 5.04
N MET A 54 5.35 -8.95 4.51
CA MET A 54 4.76 -7.82 5.24
C MET A 54 3.34 -7.50 4.81
N VAL A 55 2.57 -6.92 5.74
CA VAL A 55 1.39 -6.10 5.45
C VAL A 55 1.77 -4.64 5.58
N PHE A 56 1.39 -3.85 4.58
CA PHE A 56 1.53 -2.40 4.58
C PHE A 56 0.17 -1.73 4.70
N LEU A 57 0.04 -0.89 5.73
CA LEU A 57 -1.13 -0.05 5.99
C LEU A 57 -0.77 1.40 5.66
N ALA A 58 -1.35 1.93 4.58
CA ALA A 58 -1.19 3.34 4.25
C ALA A 58 -2.17 4.22 4.99
N ASP A 59 -1.76 5.47 5.19
CA ASP A 59 -2.57 6.47 5.88
C ASP A 59 -2.48 7.83 5.18
N ASN A 60 -3.44 8.69 5.51
CA ASN A 60 -3.44 10.10 5.16
C ASN A 60 -4.06 10.89 6.32
N LEU A 61 -3.35 11.91 6.80
CA LEU A 61 -3.78 12.76 7.92
C LEU A 61 -4.78 13.85 7.51
N SER A 62 -5.29 13.79 6.28
CA SER A 62 -6.24 14.77 5.73
C SER A 62 -7.41 14.09 5.03
N VAL A 63 -8.58 14.69 5.19
CA VAL A 63 -9.74 14.39 4.34
C VAL A 63 -9.53 15.12 3.01
N ARG A 64 -9.87 14.45 1.90
CA ARG A 64 -9.80 15.10 0.59
C ARG A 64 -10.79 16.26 0.52
N GLU A 65 -10.32 17.43 0.09
CA GLU A 65 -11.19 18.54 -0.25
C GLU A 65 -12.04 18.18 -1.48
N GLY A 66 -13.33 18.53 -1.44
CA GLY A 66 -14.24 18.24 -2.55
C GLY A 66 -15.71 18.52 -2.23
N ARG A 67 -16.57 18.32 -3.23
CA ARG A 67 -18.02 18.39 -3.04
C ARG A 67 -18.46 17.29 -2.08
N LEU A 68 -19.17 17.66 -1.02
CA LEU A 68 -19.67 16.71 -0.01
C LEU A 68 -20.41 15.51 -0.64
N GLU A 69 -21.27 15.77 -1.63
CA GLU A 69 -22.00 14.71 -2.34
C GLU A 69 -21.09 13.66 -3.01
N ALA A 70 -19.91 14.07 -3.50
CA ALA A 70 -18.93 13.16 -4.07
C ALA A 70 -18.14 12.43 -2.98
N LEU A 71 -17.76 13.15 -1.91
CA LEU A 71 -17.05 12.57 -0.77
C LEU A 71 -17.89 11.49 -0.09
N CYS A 72 -19.20 11.69 0.12
CA CYS A 72 -20.10 10.69 0.70
C CYS A 72 -20.26 9.41 -0.15
N ARG A 73 -19.77 9.39 -1.40
CA ARG A 73 -19.80 8.22 -2.29
C ARG A 73 -18.43 7.55 -2.46
N SER A 74 -17.43 8.00 -1.70
CA SER A 74 -16.11 7.40 -1.62
C SER A 74 -16.00 6.59 -0.32
N ALA A 75 -15.29 5.47 -0.35
CA ALA A 75 -14.87 4.75 0.86
C ALA A 75 -13.36 4.96 1.13
N VAL A 76 -12.73 5.85 0.36
CA VAL A 76 -11.28 6.03 0.33
C VAL A 76 -10.90 7.25 1.17
N TYR A 77 -10.14 7.02 2.24
CA TYR A 77 -9.63 8.03 3.19
C TYR A 77 -10.74 8.90 3.82
N ILE A 78 -11.82 8.28 4.31
CA ILE A 78 -12.91 9.00 5.00
C ILE A 78 -12.96 8.67 6.49
N ALA A 79 -13.05 7.39 6.83
CA ALA A 79 -13.11 6.92 8.21
C ALA A 79 -12.24 5.67 8.34
N ASN A 80 -10.98 5.87 8.75
CA ASN A 80 -10.01 4.82 8.94
C ASN A 80 -9.49 4.89 10.38
N ILE A 81 -9.22 3.73 10.99
CA ILE A 81 -8.46 3.66 12.24
C ILE A 81 -6.99 4.00 11.95
N GLU A 82 -6.36 4.69 12.89
CA GLU A 82 -4.95 5.06 12.83
C GLU A 82 -4.06 3.80 12.69
N PRO A 83 -3.15 3.74 11.71
CA PRO A 83 -2.44 2.53 11.36
C PRO A 83 -1.46 2.04 12.43
N MET A 84 -0.86 2.91 13.26
CA MET A 84 0.02 2.49 14.36
C MET A 84 -0.77 1.72 15.44
N VAL A 85 -1.99 2.16 15.75
CA VAL A 85 -2.91 1.43 16.62
C VAL A 85 -3.22 0.05 16.00
N PHE A 86 -3.45 -0.02 14.70
CA PHE A 86 -3.68 -1.30 14.02
C PHE A 86 -2.48 -2.24 14.10
N ILE A 87 -1.27 -1.80 13.80
CA ILE A 87 -0.10 -2.69 13.85
C ILE A 87 0.16 -3.18 15.27
N CYS A 88 -0.10 -2.38 16.31
CA CYS A 88 -0.01 -2.81 17.71
C CYS A 88 -1.00 -3.94 18.03
N ALA A 89 -2.25 -3.82 17.58
CA ALA A 89 -3.26 -4.84 17.79
C ALA A 89 -3.00 -6.10 16.94
N LEU A 90 -2.60 -5.93 15.69
CA LEU A 90 -2.25 -7.02 14.77
C LEU A 90 -1.03 -7.80 15.25
N ALA A 91 -0.04 -7.13 15.85
CA ALA A 91 1.13 -7.79 16.43
C ALA A 91 0.75 -8.81 17.51
N GLY A 92 -0.36 -8.60 18.23
CA GLY A 92 -0.87 -9.54 19.23
C GLY A 92 -1.52 -10.80 18.65
N VAL A 93 -1.83 -10.83 17.35
CA VAL A 93 -2.57 -11.90 16.66
C VAL A 93 -1.85 -12.46 15.43
N THR A 94 -0.61 -12.04 15.21
CA THR A 94 0.33 -12.53 14.19
C THR A 94 1.66 -12.86 14.84
N SER A 95 2.53 -13.62 14.16
CA SER A 95 3.76 -14.15 14.77
C SER A 95 5.02 -14.05 13.91
N ARG A 96 4.87 -13.86 12.59
CA ARG A 96 5.97 -13.90 11.61
C ARG A 96 5.89 -12.79 10.58
N ILE A 97 4.69 -12.37 10.16
CA ILE A 97 4.54 -11.33 9.13
C ILE A 97 4.99 -9.96 9.65
N GLY A 98 5.72 -9.21 8.83
CA GLY A 98 6.05 -7.81 9.13
C GLY A 98 4.82 -6.92 9.08
N LEU A 99 4.73 -5.96 10.01
CA LEU A 99 3.64 -4.98 10.06
C LEU A 99 4.24 -3.60 9.82
N VAL A 100 3.83 -2.96 8.73
CA VAL A 100 4.38 -1.67 8.30
C VAL A 100 3.26 -0.65 8.20
N SER A 101 3.38 0.47 8.92
CA SER A 101 2.47 1.61 8.82
C SER A 101 3.15 2.79 8.13
N THR A 102 2.35 3.66 7.52
CA THR A 102 2.80 5.00 7.12
C THR A 102 2.82 5.91 8.35
N ALA A 103 3.91 6.65 8.53
CA ALA A 103 3.97 7.75 9.50
C ALA A 103 4.40 9.03 8.79
N SER A 104 3.66 10.12 9.01
CA SER A 104 4.04 11.43 8.47
C SER A 104 5.11 12.08 9.31
N THR A 105 6.07 12.71 8.65
CA THR A 105 7.14 13.49 9.29
C THR A 105 6.84 14.98 9.38
N SER A 106 5.70 15.41 8.86
CA SER A 106 5.34 16.81 8.64
C SER A 106 4.68 17.52 9.82
N TYR A 107 4.39 16.82 10.93
CA TYR A 107 3.78 17.39 12.13
C TYR A 107 4.77 17.43 13.31
N HIS A 108 4.39 18.17 14.34
CA HIS A 108 5.21 18.46 15.53
C HIS A 108 5.84 17.25 16.19
N GLU A 109 5.13 16.13 16.33
CA GLU A 109 5.61 14.96 17.09
C GLU A 109 6.80 14.24 16.43
N TYR A 110 6.80 14.11 15.09
CA TYR A 110 7.92 13.49 14.40
C TYR A 110 9.13 14.42 14.27
N LEU A 111 8.92 15.72 14.01
CA LEU A 111 10.00 16.70 14.03
C LEU A 111 10.65 16.77 15.42
N SER A 112 9.85 16.63 16.48
CA SER A 112 10.35 16.58 17.85
C SER A 112 11.20 15.34 18.11
N LEU A 113 10.76 14.19 17.60
CA LEU A 113 11.50 12.93 17.66
C LEU A 113 12.80 12.97 16.85
N LEU A 114 12.76 13.53 15.65
CA LEU A 114 13.90 13.62 14.72
C LEU A 114 14.97 14.61 15.20
N LEU A 115 14.55 15.76 15.75
CA LEU A 115 15.41 16.84 16.24
C LEU A 115 15.73 16.71 17.74
N LYS A 116 15.21 15.66 18.41
CA LYS A 116 15.35 15.41 19.85
C LYS A 116 15.03 16.64 20.73
N THR A 117 14.06 17.44 20.30
CA THR A 117 13.67 18.70 20.93
C THR A 117 12.15 18.77 20.89
N ASP A 118 11.51 19.10 22.00
CA ASP A 118 10.05 19.23 22.03
C ASP A 118 9.62 20.48 21.25
N LEU A 119 8.83 20.28 20.20
CA LEU A 119 8.30 21.34 19.35
C LEU A 119 6.81 21.56 19.58
N ILE A 120 6.17 20.87 20.52
CA ILE A 120 4.70 20.89 20.69
C ILE A 120 4.12 22.29 20.89
N ASP A 121 4.90 23.21 21.45
CA ASP A 121 4.52 24.61 21.70
C ASP A 121 4.95 25.59 20.59
N VAL A 122 5.61 25.11 19.53
CA VAL A 122 5.98 25.96 18.38
C VAL A 122 4.74 26.16 17.51
N PRO A 123 4.27 27.41 17.28
CA PRO A 123 3.10 27.63 16.42
C PRO A 123 3.31 27.04 15.03
N LEU A 124 2.31 26.33 14.49
CA LEU A 124 2.34 25.78 13.12
C LEU A 124 2.65 26.86 12.07
N ASP A 125 2.21 28.10 12.32
CA ASP A 125 2.44 29.27 11.46
C ASP A 125 3.64 30.14 11.90
N GLY A 126 4.41 29.67 12.89
CA GLY A 126 5.61 30.35 13.41
C GLY A 126 6.88 29.98 12.63
N HIS A 127 7.94 30.78 12.79
CA HIS A 127 9.22 30.50 12.13
C HIS A 127 9.91 29.29 12.78
N LEU A 128 10.36 28.33 11.96
CA LEU A 128 11.32 27.30 12.36
C LEU A 128 12.63 27.98 12.84
N PRO A 129 13.28 27.48 13.91
CA PRO A 129 14.65 27.90 14.23
C PRO A 129 15.59 27.58 13.05
N ASP A 130 16.69 28.32 12.91
CA ASP A 130 17.57 28.23 11.74
C ASP A 130 18.08 26.80 11.50
N LEU A 131 17.61 26.21 10.41
CA LEU A 131 17.94 24.86 9.93
C LEU A 131 18.15 24.93 8.40
N ALA A 132 19.21 24.30 7.92
CA ALA A 132 19.54 24.28 6.50
C ALA A 132 18.56 23.41 5.69
N LEU A 133 18.15 23.91 4.51
CA LEU A 133 17.13 23.30 3.64
C LEU A 133 17.70 22.28 2.63
N PRO A 134 16.96 21.23 2.23
CA PRO A 134 17.35 20.31 1.15
C PRO A 134 16.91 20.79 -0.25
N GLN A 135 17.71 20.47 -1.26
CA GLN A 135 17.62 20.88 -2.68
C GLN A 135 16.79 19.93 -3.59
N ASN A 136 16.11 18.93 -3.04
CA ASN A 136 15.78 17.69 -3.77
C ASN A 136 14.28 17.56 -4.07
N ALA A 137 13.86 18.13 -5.21
CA ALA A 137 12.60 17.74 -5.85
C ALA A 137 12.68 16.29 -6.35
N SER A 138 11.62 15.51 -6.13
CA SER A 138 11.59 14.08 -6.45
C SER A 138 11.34 13.81 -7.93
N TRP A 139 11.87 12.69 -8.42
CA TRP A 139 11.70 12.22 -9.81
C TRP A 139 10.23 12.06 -10.24
N GLN A 140 9.31 11.84 -9.30
CA GLN A 140 7.87 11.74 -9.59
C GLN A 140 7.30 13.05 -10.17
N PHE A 141 7.76 14.20 -9.68
CA PHE A 141 7.30 15.51 -10.17
C PHE A 141 7.58 15.67 -11.67
N PHE A 142 8.80 15.34 -12.10
CA PHE A 142 9.22 15.44 -13.50
C PHE A 142 8.44 14.48 -14.41
N ASN A 143 8.16 13.26 -13.95
CA ASN A 143 7.36 12.28 -14.71
C ASN A 143 5.91 12.71 -14.96
N TRP A 144 5.28 13.40 -14.01
CA TRP A 144 3.91 13.91 -14.17
C TRP A 144 3.84 15.06 -15.18
N VAL A 145 4.83 15.94 -15.17
CA VAL A 145 4.94 17.05 -16.13
C VAL A 145 5.21 16.52 -17.55
N ASP A 146 6.10 15.55 -17.69
CA ASP A 146 6.39 14.92 -18.98
C ASP A 146 5.15 14.19 -19.55
N LEU A 147 4.45 13.41 -18.72
CA LEU A 147 3.21 12.74 -19.10
C LEU A 147 2.13 13.72 -19.59
N ALA A 148 1.94 14.81 -18.86
CA ALA A 148 0.95 15.84 -19.20
C ALA A 148 1.24 16.45 -20.58
N ARG A 149 2.51 16.70 -20.88
CA ARG A 149 2.97 17.26 -22.16
C ARG A 149 2.85 16.24 -23.29
N ARG A 150 3.34 15.01 -23.08
CA ARG A 150 3.33 13.94 -24.09
C ARG A 150 1.91 13.56 -24.52
N GLU A 151 0.97 13.50 -23.58
CA GLU A 151 -0.40 13.07 -23.83
C GLU A 151 -1.39 14.25 -23.98
N ASN A 152 -0.89 15.50 -24.00
CA ASN A 152 -1.68 16.73 -24.09
C ASN A 152 -2.89 16.75 -23.13
N LEU A 153 -2.64 16.37 -21.86
CA LEU A 153 -3.69 16.18 -20.87
C LEU A 153 -4.16 17.53 -20.32
N THR A 154 -5.47 17.70 -20.22
CA THR A 154 -6.05 18.78 -19.40
C THR A 154 -5.70 18.58 -17.92
N VAL A 155 -5.69 19.65 -17.12
CA VAL A 155 -5.46 19.57 -15.66
C VAL A 155 -6.40 18.56 -14.99
N ARG A 156 -7.67 18.48 -15.45
CA ARG A 156 -8.64 17.49 -14.98
C ARG A 156 -8.23 16.06 -15.32
N GLN A 157 -7.77 15.80 -16.54
CA GLN A 157 -7.32 14.47 -16.96
C GLN A 157 -6.02 14.07 -16.26
N LEU A 158 -5.09 15.01 -16.07
CA LEU A 158 -3.87 14.79 -15.30
C LEU A 158 -4.20 14.47 -13.84
N ALA A 159 -5.10 15.23 -13.21
CA ALA A 159 -5.54 14.98 -11.84
C ALA A 159 -6.27 13.64 -11.69
N LEU A 160 -7.13 13.25 -12.63
CA LEU A 160 -7.78 11.93 -12.64
C LEU A 160 -6.76 10.81 -12.82
N ARG A 161 -5.74 11.01 -13.65
CA ARG A 161 -4.69 10.02 -13.93
C ARG A 161 -3.63 9.96 -12.84
N ALA A 162 -3.46 11.04 -12.05
CA ALA A 162 -2.67 11.08 -10.83
C ALA A 162 -3.39 10.48 -9.62
N ALA A 163 -4.71 10.66 -9.54
CA ALA A 163 -5.56 10.01 -8.55
C ALA A 163 -5.60 8.48 -8.75
N VAL A 164 -5.48 8.02 -9.99
CA VAL A 164 -5.20 6.62 -10.32
C VAL A 164 -3.69 6.43 -10.31
N GLY A 165 -3.09 6.25 -9.13
CA GLY A 165 -1.68 5.87 -9.02
C GLY A 165 -1.38 4.76 -10.04
N ARG A 166 -0.29 4.87 -10.81
CA ARG A 166 0.09 3.82 -11.75
C ARG A 166 0.56 2.61 -10.96
N VAL A 167 -0.40 1.79 -10.55
CA VAL A 167 -0.17 0.41 -10.17
C VAL A 167 -0.17 -0.39 -11.47
N ASN A 168 0.83 -1.26 -11.67
CA ASN A 168 0.80 -2.18 -12.80
C ASN A 168 -0.38 -3.15 -12.59
N MET A 169 -1.46 -2.90 -13.31
CA MET A 169 -2.65 -3.77 -13.28
C MET A 169 -2.44 -4.92 -14.26
N ILE A 170 -2.27 -6.12 -13.72
CA ILE A 170 -2.19 -7.35 -14.49
C ILE A 170 -3.60 -7.94 -14.56
N LYS A 171 -4.00 -8.43 -15.74
CA LYS A 171 -5.27 -9.13 -15.95
C LYS A 171 -4.98 -10.43 -16.67
N GLY A 172 -5.51 -11.54 -16.16
CA GLY A 172 -5.31 -12.85 -16.75
C GLY A 172 -5.71 -13.97 -15.80
N SER A 173 -5.49 -15.20 -16.24
CA SER A 173 -5.58 -16.39 -15.40
C SER A 173 -4.50 -16.38 -14.31
N PRO A 174 -4.64 -17.20 -13.26
CA PRO A 174 -3.62 -17.32 -12.23
C PRO A 174 -2.21 -17.66 -12.77
N ASP A 175 -2.13 -18.53 -13.78
CA ASP A 175 -0.87 -18.87 -14.44
C ASP A 175 -0.28 -17.69 -15.22
N GLN A 176 -1.10 -16.90 -15.91
CA GLN A 176 -0.63 -15.69 -16.62
C GLN A 176 -0.09 -14.64 -15.65
N ILE A 177 -0.69 -14.51 -14.46
CA ILE A 177 -0.18 -13.63 -13.40
C ILE A 177 1.15 -14.15 -12.88
N ALA A 178 1.24 -15.46 -12.60
CA ALA A 178 2.49 -16.08 -12.14
C ALA A 178 3.61 -15.98 -13.19
N ASP A 179 3.31 -16.15 -14.47
CA ASP A 179 4.25 -15.97 -15.60
C ASP A 179 4.77 -14.54 -15.66
N TYR A 180 3.89 -13.56 -15.51
CA TYR A 180 4.28 -12.15 -15.47
C TYR A 180 5.22 -11.87 -14.29
N MET A 181 4.87 -12.33 -13.09
CA MET A 181 5.69 -12.13 -11.89
C MET A 181 7.06 -12.81 -12.04
N GLN A 182 7.06 -14.04 -12.54
CA GLN A 182 8.28 -14.79 -12.84
C GLN A 182 9.17 -14.03 -13.82
N HIS A 183 8.61 -13.57 -14.94
CA HIS A 183 9.37 -12.85 -15.95
C HIS A 183 10.08 -11.63 -15.35
N TRP A 184 9.37 -10.77 -14.62
CA TRP A 184 9.97 -9.59 -14.00
C TRP A 184 11.05 -9.92 -12.96
N PHE A 185 10.82 -10.97 -12.17
CA PHE A 185 11.80 -11.42 -11.19
C PHE A 185 13.05 -12.04 -11.83
N GLU A 186 12.90 -12.91 -12.83
CA GLU A 186 14.03 -13.56 -13.50
C GLU A 186 14.84 -12.59 -14.37
N GLN A 187 14.22 -11.50 -14.84
CA GLN A 187 14.91 -10.39 -15.51
C GLN A 187 15.53 -9.37 -14.53
N GLU A 188 15.58 -9.68 -13.23
CA GLU A 188 16.16 -8.82 -12.19
C GLU A 188 15.54 -7.41 -12.12
N ALA A 189 14.30 -7.24 -12.61
CA ALA A 189 13.59 -5.96 -12.55
C ALA A 189 13.10 -5.63 -11.12
N CYS A 190 13.00 -6.65 -10.26
CA CYS A 190 12.64 -6.52 -8.85
C CYS A 190 13.07 -7.75 -8.02
N ASP A 191 13.10 -7.59 -6.69
CA ASP A 191 13.23 -8.69 -5.72
C ASP A 191 11.88 -9.28 -5.27
N GLY A 192 10.78 -8.63 -5.65
CA GLY A 192 9.48 -8.91 -5.08
C GLY A 192 8.40 -7.96 -5.55
N PHE A 193 7.18 -8.19 -5.05
CA PHE A 193 6.00 -7.43 -5.45
C PHE A 193 5.21 -6.99 -4.23
N ASN A 194 4.63 -5.79 -4.32
CA ASN A 194 3.59 -5.36 -3.40
C ASN A 194 2.22 -5.60 -4.05
N ILE A 195 1.46 -6.53 -3.51
CA ILE A 195 0.17 -6.94 -4.04
C ILE A 195 -0.88 -5.96 -3.55
N MET A 196 -1.62 -5.37 -4.49
CA MET A 196 -2.64 -4.35 -4.26
C MET A 196 -3.99 -4.87 -4.78
N PRO A 197 -4.77 -5.56 -3.93
CA PRO A 197 -6.04 -6.15 -4.34
C PRO A 197 -7.06 -5.07 -4.75
N PRO A 198 -7.84 -5.29 -5.83
CA PRO A 198 -8.84 -4.32 -6.28
C PRO A 198 -9.99 -4.17 -5.26
N TYR A 199 -10.38 -5.24 -4.59
CA TYR A 199 -11.32 -5.24 -3.47
C TYR A 199 -10.86 -6.25 -2.40
N LEU A 200 -11.31 -6.07 -1.15
CA LEU A 200 -10.96 -6.93 -0.01
C LEU A 200 -12.21 -7.42 0.72
N PRO A 201 -12.21 -8.68 1.24
CA PRO A 201 -11.08 -9.61 1.25
C PRO A 201 -10.96 -10.49 -0.02
N GLY A 202 -12.05 -10.65 -0.79
CA GLY A 202 -12.16 -11.72 -1.81
C GLY A 202 -11.04 -11.76 -2.84
N ALA A 203 -10.69 -10.64 -3.47
CA ALA A 203 -9.63 -10.65 -4.50
C ALA A 203 -8.25 -11.02 -3.96
N PHE A 204 -7.99 -10.76 -2.67
CA PHE A 204 -6.74 -11.19 -2.03
C PHE A 204 -6.75 -12.68 -1.72
N ALA A 205 -7.91 -13.21 -1.26
CA ALA A 205 -8.10 -14.64 -1.09
C ALA A 205 -7.90 -15.39 -2.42
N ASP A 206 -8.49 -14.91 -3.52
CA ASP A 206 -8.29 -15.49 -4.85
C ASP A 206 -6.80 -15.51 -5.25
N PHE A 207 -6.06 -14.41 -4.99
CA PHE A 207 -4.62 -14.38 -5.28
C PHE A 207 -3.86 -15.43 -4.45
N VAL A 208 -4.16 -15.53 -3.16
CA VAL A 208 -3.54 -16.50 -2.25
C VAL A 208 -3.87 -17.94 -2.65
N GLU A 209 -5.10 -18.23 -3.03
CA GLU A 209 -5.55 -19.59 -3.35
C GLU A 209 -5.12 -20.02 -4.74
N LEU A 210 -5.08 -19.10 -5.71
CA LEU A 210 -4.91 -19.45 -7.12
C LEU A 210 -3.50 -19.16 -7.65
N VAL A 211 -2.84 -18.09 -7.20
CA VAL A 211 -1.53 -17.66 -7.74
C VAL A 211 -0.36 -18.18 -6.90
N ILE A 212 -0.43 -18.07 -5.57
CA ILE A 212 0.66 -18.50 -4.67
C ILE A 212 1.08 -19.96 -4.90
N PRO A 213 0.17 -20.94 -5.04
CA PRO A 213 0.57 -22.32 -5.32
C PRO A 213 1.34 -22.46 -6.64
N GLY A 214 1.01 -21.64 -7.65
CA GLY A 214 1.74 -21.58 -8.92
C GLY A 214 3.18 -21.11 -8.73
N LEU A 215 3.40 -20.05 -7.95
CA LEU A 215 4.74 -19.53 -7.63
C LEU A 215 5.55 -20.53 -6.80
N GLN A 216 4.92 -21.21 -5.84
CA GLN A 216 5.55 -22.23 -5.00
C GLN A 216 5.96 -23.46 -5.81
N ARG A 217 5.10 -23.97 -6.71
CA ARG A 217 5.45 -25.09 -7.62
C ARG A 217 6.66 -24.79 -8.50
N ARG A 218 6.88 -23.50 -8.81
CA ARG A 218 8.02 -23.01 -9.61
C ARG A 218 9.27 -22.74 -8.77
N CYS A 219 9.21 -22.98 -7.46
CA CYS A 219 10.26 -22.63 -6.49
C CYS A 219 10.62 -21.13 -6.48
N LEU A 220 9.69 -20.26 -6.87
CA LEU A 220 9.87 -18.81 -6.90
C LEU A 220 9.43 -18.13 -5.60
N PHE A 221 8.65 -18.82 -4.78
CA PHE A 221 8.15 -18.31 -3.51
C PHE A 221 8.13 -19.42 -2.46
N ARG A 222 8.29 -19.05 -1.19
CA ARG A 222 8.43 -19.98 -0.07
C ARG A 222 7.13 -20.69 0.30
N SER A 223 7.26 -21.92 0.81
CA SER A 223 6.15 -22.68 1.42
C SER A 223 6.06 -22.48 2.93
N GLU A 224 7.17 -22.13 3.58
CA GLU A 224 7.30 -21.97 5.03
C GLU A 224 8.14 -20.72 5.36
N TYR A 225 8.02 -20.20 6.58
CA TYR A 225 8.91 -19.14 7.06
C TYR A 225 10.25 -19.75 7.49
N GLU A 226 11.35 -19.04 7.22
CA GLU A 226 12.70 -19.33 7.77
C GLU A 226 12.76 -19.02 9.26
#